data_AF-A0A0Q4QQ89-F1
#
_entry.id   AF-A0A0Q4QQ89-F1
#
_cell.length_a   1.000
_cell.length_b   1.000
_cell.length_c   1.000
_cell.angle_alpha   90.00
_cell.angle_beta   90.00
_cell.angle_gamma   90.00
#
_symmetry.space_group_name_H-M   'P 1'
#
loop_
_entity.id
_entity.type
_entity.pdbx_description
1 polymer ?
#
loop_
_entity_poly.entity_id
_entity_poly.type
_entity_poly.pdbx_seq_one_letter_code
_entity_poly.pdbx_strand_id
1 'polypeptide(L)'
;MKTIVPVASILAALSTPVMAQEVKVGPARYAVTVARADVSATTPTLALRALQRIGRAAMAVCGGSGGSLREVTRAVEASACWREAVDGAVRRVDAPLLSQAWQAHHASENRS
;
A
#
# COMPACT_ATOMS: atom_id res chain seq x y z
N MET A 1 -32.92 46.73 -26.34
CA MET A 1 -33.16 46.36 -24.93
C MET A 1 -31.93 45.64 -24.42
N LYS A 2 -31.45 46.04 -23.25
CA LYS A 2 -30.15 45.69 -22.67
C LYS A 2 -30.41 44.91 -21.39
N THR A 3 -29.96 43.67 -21.29
CA THR A 3 -29.92 42.91 -20.03
C THR A 3 -28.60 42.17 -19.94
N ILE A 4 -27.69 42.78 -19.18
CA ILE A 4 -26.43 42.20 -18.71
C ILE A 4 -26.79 41.43 -17.44
N VAL A 5 -26.52 40.13 -17.39
CA VAL A 5 -26.61 39.33 -16.17
C VAL A 5 -25.18 38.95 -15.77
N PRO A 6 -24.63 39.49 -14.68
CA PRO A 6 -23.35 39.04 -14.16
C PRO A 6 -23.61 37.85 -13.23
N VAL A 7 -23.22 36.64 -13.62
CA VAL A 7 -23.21 35.50 -12.70
C VAL A 7 -21.84 35.44 -12.05
N ALA A 8 -21.87 35.72 -10.75
CA ALA A 8 -20.74 35.80 -9.86
C ALA A 8 -20.04 34.45 -9.66
N SER A 9 -18.73 34.57 -9.45
CA SER A 9 -17.75 33.62 -8.97
C SER A 9 -18.27 32.55 -7.99
N ILE A 10 -17.99 31.28 -8.29
CA ILE A 10 -17.83 30.23 -7.29
C ILE A 10 -16.51 29.51 -7.61
N LEU A 11 -15.41 30.03 -7.05
CA LEU A 11 -14.15 29.29 -6.93
C LEU A 11 -14.31 28.32 -5.75
N ALA A 12 -14.91 27.16 -6.01
CA ALA A 12 -14.86 26.04 -5.09
C ALA A 12 -13.45 25.41 -5.17
N ALA A 13 -12.52 25.96 -4.38
CA ALA A 13 -11.27 25.28 -4.07
C ALA A 13 -11.62 24.04 -3.21
N LEU A 14 -11.89 22.92 -3.87
CA LEU A 14 -12.04 21.63 -3.23
C LEU A 14 -10.71 21.26 -2.59
N SER A 15 -10.60 21.47 -1.28
CA SER A 15 -9.61 20.86 -0.43
C SER A 15 -9.86 19.35 -0.36
N THR A 16 -9.46 18.62 -1.41
CA THR A 16 -9.43 17.17 -1.32
C THR A 16 -8.36 16.78 -0.30
N PRO A 17 -8.71 16.12 0.82
CA PRO A 17 -7.69 15.52 1.66
C PRO A 17 -6.87 14.57 0.78
N VAL A 18 -5.55 14.62 0.90
CA VAL A 18 -4.63 13.62 0.33
C VAL A 18 -4.90 12.31 1.06
N MET A 19 -5.99 11.64 0.69
CA MET A 19 -6.19 10.23 0.90
C MET A 19 -5.40 9.54 -0.19
N ALA A 20 -4.64 8.51 0.17
CA ALA A 20 -3.83 7.73 -0.74
C ALA A 20 -4.63 7.44 -2.02
N GLN A 21 -4.19 7.97 -3.16
CA GLN A 21 -4.88 7.77 -4.42
C GLN A 21 -4.71 6.31 -4.83
N GLU A 22 -5.77 5.52 -4.65
CA GLU A 22 -5.90 4.22 -5.28
C GLU A 22 -6.02 4.43 -6.79
N VAL A 23 -4.90 4.35 -7.50
CA VAL A 23 -4.91 4.44 -8.95
C VAL A 23 -5.35 3.07 -9.48
N LYS A 24 -6.53 3.02 -10.09
CA LYS A 24 -7.01 1.83 -10.78
C LYS A 24 -6.17 1.61 -12.04
N VAL A 25 -5.31 0.59 -12.04
CA VAL A 25 -4.38 0.25 -13.14
C VAL A 25 -4.99 -0.80 -14.09
N GLY A 26 -6.22 -1.26 -13.82
CA GLY A 26 -6.93 -2.22 -14.66
C GLY A 26 -8.24 -2.68 -14.03
N PRO A 27 -8.99 -3.58 -14.69
CA PRO A 27 -10.30 -4.02 -14.22
C PRO A 27 -10.28 -4.66 -12.82
N ALA A 28 -9.15 -5.25 -12.43
CA ALA A 28 -8.93 -5.87 -11.12
C ALA A 28 -7.53 -5.56 -10.54
N ARG A 29 -6.95 -4.39 -10.87
CA ARG A 29 -5.62 -4.00 -10.40
C ARG A 29 -5.66 -2.63 -9.76
N TYR A 30 -5.20 -2.56 -8.51
CA TYR A 30 -5.06 -1.33 -7.75
C TYR A 30 -3.57 -1.07 -7.52
N ALA A 31 -3.12 0.16 -7.76
CA ALA A 31 -1.81 0.61 -7.34
C ALA A 31 -1.94 1.40 -6.04
N VAL A 32 -1.15 1.01 -5.06
CA VAL A 32 -0.94 1.77 -3.83
C VAL A 32 0.47 2.31 -3.83
N THR A 33 0.58 3.62 -3.65
CA THR A 33 1.88 4.27 -3.54
C THR A 33 2.43 4.03 -2.14
N VAL A 34 3.57 3.34 -2.05
CA VAL A 34 4.27 3.15 -0.78
C VAL A 34 5.22 4.33 -0.56
N ALA A 35 4.79 5.32 0.21
CA ALA A 35 5.62 6.49 0.50
C ALA A 35 6.92 6.09 1.22
N ARG A 36 8.04 6.64 0.75
CA ARG A 36 9.38 6.42 1.33
C ARG A 36 9.77 4.95 1.42
N ALA A 37 9.29 4.07 0.54
CA ALA A 37 9.93 2.76 0.43
C ALA A 37 11.36 3.04 -0.06
N ASP A 38 12.33 3.10 0.85
CA ASP A 38 13.75 3.05 0.49
C ASP A 38 14.00 1.63 0.01
N VAL A 39 13.58 1.38 -1.24
CA VAL A 39 13.54 0.08 -1.88
C VAL A 39 14.94 -0.43 -2.21
N SER A 40 15.93 0.46 -2.20
CA SER A 40 17.34 0.09 -2.33
C SER A 40 17.82 -0.79 -1.18
N ALA A 41 17.10 -0.80 -0.04
CA ALA A 41 17.24 -1.74 1.08
C ALA A 41 18.68 -2.21 1.31
N THR A 42 19.62 -1.28 1.42
CA THR A 42 21.07 -1.55 1.37
C THR A 42 21.61 -2.18 2.64
N THR A 43 20.77 -2.31 3.67
CA THR A 43 21.08 -2.96 4.95
C THR A 43 19.93 -3.86 5.37
N PRO A 44 20.18 -4.92 6.17
CA PRO A 44 19.13 -5.80 6.68
C PRO A 44 18.01 -5.05 7.42
N THR A 45 18.37 -4.04 8.20
CA THR A 45 17.41 -3.20 8.93
C THR A 45 16.51 -2.41 7.99
N LEU A 46 17.05 -1.87 6.90
CA LEU A 46 16.25 -1.16 5.89
C LEU A 46 15.35 -2.14 5.11
N ALA A 47 15.83 -3.35 4.81
CA ALA A 47 15.03 -4.39 4.17
C ALA A 47 13.82 -4.79 5.02
N LEU A 48 13.99 -4.98 6.34
CA LEU A 48 12.88 -5.26 7.25
C LEU A 48 11.86 -4.11 7.31
N ARG A 49 12.33 -2.86 7.35
CA ARG A 49 11.44 -1.69 7.31
C ARG A 49 10.70 -1.58 5.98
N ALA A 50 11.36 -1.87 4.87
CA ALA A 50 10.74 -1.91 3.54
C ALA A 50 9.67 -3.00 3.49
N LEU A 51 9.95 -4.21 3.99
CA LEU A 51 9.00 -5.31 4.06
C LEU A 51 7.77 -4.94 4.92
N GLN A 52 7.96 -4.31 6.08
CA GLN A 52 6.85 -3.82 6.92
C GLN A 52 6.00 -2.74 6.25
N ARG A 53 6.59 -1.91 5.39
CA ARG A 53 5.84 -0.90 4.62
C ARG A 53 5.04 -1.56 3.50
N ILE A 54 5.63 -2.52 2.80
CA ILE A 54 4.95 -3.34 1.80
C ILE A 54 3.78 -4.09 2.44
N GLY A 55 4.00 -4.75 3.57
CA GLY A 55 2.96 -5.47 4.31
C GLY A 55 1.79 -4.56 4.71
N ARG A 56 2.07 -3.35 5.21
CA ARG A 56 1.01 -2.36 5.52
C ARG A 56 0.27 -1.88 4.28
N ALA A 57 0.96 -1.70 3.16
CA ALA A 57 0.30 -1.35 1.91
C ALA A 57 -0.59 -2.50 1.42
N ALA A 58 -0.11 -3.74 1.48
CA ALA A 58 -0.88 -4.95 1.16
C ALA A 58 -2.12 -5.08 2.05
N MET A 59 -2.02 -4.79 3.35
CA MET A 59 -3.17 -4.73 4.26
C MET A 59 -4.24 -3.77 3.75
N ALA A 60 -3.84 -2.55 3.36
CA ALA A 60 -4.77 -1.54 2.85
C ALA A 60 -5.54 -2.04 1.61
N VAL A 61 -4.86 -2.73 0.69
CA VAL A 61 -5.50 -3.24 -0.55
C VAL A 61 -6.37 -4.47 -0.29
N CYS A 62 -6.01 -5.30 0.68
CA CYS A 62 -6.69 -6.57 0.97
C CYS A 62 -7.81 -6.45 2.01
N GLY A 63 -8.26 -5.23 2.32
CA GLY A 63 -9.39 -4.97 3.21
C GLY A 63 -9.04 -4.80 4.69
N GLY A 64 -7.75 -4.74 5.02
CA GLY A 64 -7.26 -4.33 6.34
C GLY A 64 -7.03 -2.82 6.43
N SER A 65 -7.12 -2.25 7.62
CA SER A 65 -6.78 -0.84 7.88
C SER A 65 -5.83 -0.72 9.08
N GLY A 66 -5.05 0.37 9.16
CA GLY A 66 -4.11 0.62 10.26
C GLY A 66 -4.76 0.75 11.66
N GLY A 67 -6.09 0.81 11.74
CA GLY A 67 -6.86 0.78 12.99
C GLY A 67 -7.72 -0.48 13.16
N SER A 68 -7.50 -1.52 12.35
CA SER A 68 -8.23 -2.78 12.45
C SER A 68 -7.92 -3.49 13.77
N LEU A 69 -8.90 -4.25 14.27
CA LEU A 69 -8.69 -5.16 15.40
C LEU A 69 -7.57 -6.16 15.07
N ARG A 70 -6.91 -6.68 16.11
CA ARG A 70 -5.78 -7.61 15.96
C ARG A 70 -6.20 -8.87 15.20
N GLU A 71 -7.41 -9.34 15.43
CA GLU A 71 -8.01 -10.52 14.81
C GLU A 71 -8.24 -10.29 13.32
N VAL A 72 -8.76 -9.11 12.96
CA VAL A 72 -8.94 -8.70 11.56
C VAL A 72 -7.59 -8.61 10.87
N THR A 73 -6.59 -8.02 11.54
CA THR A 73 -5.24 -7.89 11.00
C THR A 73 -4.66 -9.25 10.65
N ARG A 74 -4.73 -10.21 11.59
CA ARG A 74 -4.28 -11.58 11.39
C ARG A 74 -5.05 -12.31 10.29
N ALA A 75 -6.36 -12.12 10.21
CA ALA A 75 -7.18 -12.73 9.18
C ALA A 75 -6.78 -12.25 7.77
N VAL A 76 -6.46 -10.96 7.63
CA VAL A 76 -5.97 -10.39 6.36
C VAL A 76 -4.55 -10.87 6.05
N GLU A 77 -3.62 -10.88 7.02
CA GLU A 77 -2.25 -11.40 6.83
C GLU A 77 -2.26 -12.88 6.40
N ALA A 78 -3.19 -13.68 6.92
CA ALA A 78 -3.36 -15.08 6.53
C ALA A 78 -4.00 -15.28 5.14
N SER A 79 -4.54 -14.21 4.53
CA SER A 79 -5.25 -14.30 3.25
C SER A 79 -4.29 -14.49 2.06
N ALA A 80 -4.79 -15.13 1.00
CA ALA A 80 -4.06 -15.23 -0.27
C ALA A 80 -3.79 -13.84 -0.87
N CYS A 81 -4.74 -12.91 -0.77
CA CYS A 81 -4.58 -11.54 -1.24
C CYS A 81 -3.33 -10.89 -0.67
N TRP A 82 -3.15 -10.95 0.65
CA TRP A 82 -2.03 -10.29 1.31
C TRP A 82 -0.70 -10.90 0.88
N ARG A 83 -0.58 -12.23 0.91
CA ARG A 83 0.65 -12.92 0.50
C ARG A 83 1.02 -12.63 -0.96
N GLU A 84 0.05 -12.71 -1.88
CA GLU A 84 0.28 -12.44 -3.30
C GLU A 84 0.67 -10.98 -3.56
N ALA A 85 0.07 -10.04 -2.82
CA ALA A 85 0.42 -8.63 -2.89
C ALA A 85 1.87 -8.37 -2.42
N VAL A 86 2.28 -9.00 -1.31
CA VAL A 86 3.65 -8.88 -0.80
C VAL A 86 4.65 -9.56 -1.74
N ASP A 87 4.40 -10.79 -2.18
CA ASP A 87 5.21 -11.52 -3.17
C ASP A 87 5.41 -10.68 -4.44
N GLY A 88 4.32 -10.16 -4.98
CA GLY A 88 4.33 -9.35 -6.19
C GLY A 88 5.08 -8.04 -6.02
N ALA A 89 5.06 -7.45 -4.83
CA ALA A 89 5.84 -6.25 -4.52
C ALA A 89 7.33 -6.56 -4.38
N VAL A 90 7.71 -7.57 -3.58
CA VAL A 90 9.10 -7.99 -3.37
C VAL A 90 9.78 -8.33 -4.70
N ARG A 91 9.10 -9.09 -5.57
CA ARG A 91 9.62 -9.46 -6.89
C ARG A 91 9.80 -8.28 -7.85
N ARG A 92 8.97 -7.23 -7.74
CA ARG A 92 9.10 -6.02 -8.58
C ARG A 92 10.18 -5.07 -8.09
N VAL A 93 10.43 -5.05 -6.78
CA VAL A 93 11.51 -4.26 -6.18
C VAL A 93 12.87 -4.87 -6.53
N ASP A 94 12.96 -6.20 -6.59
CA ASP A 94 14.16 -6.93 -7.00
C ASP A 94 15.41 -6.56 -6.17
N ALA A 95 15.22 -6.40 -4.86
CA ALA A 95 16.30 -6.15 -3.91
C ALA A 95 16.66 -7.45 -3.16
N PRO A 96 17.93 -7.91 -3.18
CA PRO A 96 18.34 -9.17 -2.55
C PRO A 96 18.03 -9.24 -1.06
N LEU A 97 18.31 -8.17 -0.31
CA LEU A 97 18.07 -8.13 1.14
C LEU A 97 16.57 -8.13 1.47
N LEU A 98 15.73 -7.54 0.63
CA LEU A 98 14.28 -7.59 0.79
C LEU A 98 13.74 -9.01 0.54
N SER A 99 14.25 -9.67 -0.51
CA SER A 99 13.88 -11.06 -0.82
C SER A 99 14.29 -12.02 0.30
N GLN A 100 15.48 -11.84 0.87
CA GLN A 100 15.93 -12.62 2.03
C GLN A 100 15.07 -12.38 3.27
N ALA A 101 14.74 -11.12 3.57
CA ALA A 101 13.86 -10.78 4.68
C ALA A 101 12.47 -11.44 4.54
N TRP A 102 11.96 -11.50 3.31
CA TRP A 102 10.68 -12.13 3.02
C TRP A 102 10.72 -13.66 3.11
N GLN A 103 11.77 -14.31 2.62
CA GLN A 103 11.97 -15.75 2.79
C GLN A 103 12.08 -16.14 4.27
N ALA A 104 12.78 -15.32 5.08
CA ALA A 104 12.89 -15.53 6.52
C ALA A 104 11.53 -15.44 7.24
N HIS A 105 10.65 -14.55 6.78
CA HIS A 105 9.27 -14.44 7.29
C HIS A 105 8.50 -15.74 7.10
N HIS A 106 8.45 -16.26 5.87
CA HIS A 106 7.78 -17.54 5.56
C HIS A 106 8.33 -18.71 6.36
N ALA A 107 9.65 -18.77 6.55
CA ALA A 107 10.28 -19.82 7.34
C ALA A 107 9.86 -19.78 8.82
N SER A 108 9.53 -18.60 9.36
CA SER A 108 9.04 -18.44 10.74
C SER A 108 7.57 -18.85 10.90
N GLU A 109 6.75 -18.59 9.89
CA GLU A 109 5.34 -18.97 9.87
C GLU A 109 5.17 -20.49 9.82
N ASN A 110 5.98 -21.19 9.03
CA ASN A 110 5.94 -22.66 8.93
C ASN A 110 6.44 -23.40 10.18
N ARG A 111 7.05 -22.70 11.15
CA ARG A 111 7.56 -23.29 12.39
C ARG A 111 6.60 -23.10 13.57
N SER A 112 5.59 -22.23 13.43
CA SER A 112 4.61 -21.89 14.47
C SER A 112 3.35 -22.74 14.33
#